data_AF-A0A7X3Y8W8-F1
#
_entry.id   AF-A0A7X3Y8W8-F1
#
_cell.length_a   1.000
_cell.length_b   1.000
_cell.length_c   1.000
_cell.angle_alpha   90.00
_cell.angle_beta   90.00
_cell.angle_gamma   90.00
#
_symmetry.space_group_name_H-M   'P 1'
#
loop_
_entity.id
_entity.type
_entity.pdbx_description
1 polymer ?
#
loop_
_entity_poly.entity_id
_entity_poly.type
_entity_poly.pdbx_seq_one_letter_code
_entity_poly.pdbx_strand_id
1 'polypeptide(L)'
;MRYLSTRGAAAERDFSGVLLTGLAEDGGLWQPGRWPRLDEAARAPGAGYAARAFAVTRPFVAGGLEEEDWRALLADVYAGFRHPAVAPLVQLDANLWLMELFHGPTFAFKDLAMQALGRLFDLVLKARGERITIIGATSGDTGAAAVEAVRGLETIDLVMLYPHGR
;
A
#
# COMPACT_ATOMS: atom_id res chain seq x y z
N MET A 1 -12.16 -12.16 -0.97
CA MET A 1 -12.07 -11.69 0.42
C MET A 1 -13.19 -10.69 0.67
N ARG A 2 -13.83 -10.72 1.84
CA ARG A 2 -14.80 -9.70 2.27
C ARG A 2 -14.23 -8.96 3.47
N TYR A 3 -14.53 -7.67 3.56
CA TYR A 3 -14.09 -6.78 4.62
C TYR A 3 -15.28 -6.30 5.45
N LEU A 4 -15.10 -6.28 6.76
CA LEU A 4 -16.07 -5.87 7.76
C LEU A 4 -15.60 -4.56 8.40
N SER A 5 -16.54 -3.70 8.79
CA SER A 5 -16.22 -2.59 9.68
C SER A 5 -15.94 -3.11 11.09
N THR A 6 -14.96 -2.53 11.77
CA THR A 6 -14.71 -2.75 13.20
C THR A 6 -15.88 -2.35 14.11
N ARG A 7 -16.86 -1.58 13.61
CA ARG A 7 -18.08 -1.20 14.34
C ARG A 7 -19.31 -2.04 13.96
N GLY A 8 -19.20 -2.89 12.95
CA GLY A 8 -20.19 -3.92 12.60
C GLY A 8 -21.51 -3.41 12.02
N ALA A 9 -21.65 -2.10 11.75
CA ALA A 9 -22.89 -1.50 11.24
C ALA A 9 -22.82 -1.11 9.75
N ALA A 10 -21.64 -1.17 9.13
CA ALA A 10 -21.47 -1.02 7.69
C ALA A 10 -21.65 -2.35 6.92
N ALA A 11 -22.17 -2.26 5.70
CA ALA A 11 -22.28 -3.41 4.80
C ALA A 11 -20.90 -3.92 4.39
N GLU A 12 -20.74 -5.24 4.28
CA GLU A 12 -19.45 -5.82 3.88
C GLU A 12 -19.05 -5.38 2.46
N ARG A 13 -17.75 -5.18 2.22
CA ARG A 13 -17.20 -4.81 0.91
C ARG A 13 -16.11 -5.77 0.44
N ASP A 14 -15.82 -5.80 -0.86
CA ASP A 14 -14.60 -6.42 -1.37
C ASP A 14 -13.40 -5.46 -1.24
N PHE A 15 -12.21 -5.92 -1.66
CA PHE A 15 -10.98 -5.13 -1.55
C PHE A 15 -11.06 -3.80 -2.31
N SER A 16 -11.55 -3.80 -3.57
CA SER A 16 -11.69 -2.58 -4.36
C SER A 16 -12.66 -1.59 -3.72
N GLY A 17 -13.73 -2.11 -3.11
CA GLY A 17 -14.74 -1.32 -2.41
C GLY A 17 -14.16 -0.60 -1.20
N VAL A 18 -13.35 -1.28 -0.38
CA VAL A 18 -12.71 -0.67 0.80
C VAL A 18 -11.57 0.27 0.44
N LEU A 19 -10.82 -0.02 -0.62
CA LEU A 19 -9.73 0.82 -1.11
C LEU A 19 -10.21 2.27 -1.38
N LEU A 20 -11.36 2.40 -2.05
CA LEU A 20 -11.89 3.72 -2.43
C LEU A 20 -12.72 4.40 -1.33
N THR A 21 -13.26 3.66 -0.37
CA THR A 21 -14.03 4.28 0.74
C THR A 21 -13.15 4.86 1.82
N GLY A 22 -11.98 4.27 2.07
CA GLY A 22 -11.12 4.66 3.19
C GLY A 22 -11.75 4.29 4.53
N LEU A 23 -12.56 5.18 5.12
CA LEU A 23 -13.28 4.93 6.38
C LEU A 23 -14.61 4.24 6.10
N ALA A 24 -15.04 3.32 6.97
CA ALA A 24 -16.36 2.72 6.88
C ALA A 24 -17.46 3.75 7.19
N GLU A 25 -18.67 3.53 6.67
CA GLU A 25 -19.82 4.44 6.80
C GLU A 25 -20.26 4.64 8.26
N ASP A 26 -20.02 3.64 9.11
CA ASP A 26 -20.28 3.70 10.55
C ASP A 26 -19.14 4.34 11.35
N GLY A 27 -18.11 4.87 10.67
CA GLY A 27 -16.91 5.48 11.23
C GLY A 27 -15.90 4.46 11.77
N GLY A 28 -16.06 3.17 11.47
CA GLY A 28 -15.10 2.12 11.77
C GLY A 28 -14.00 1.99 10.72
N LEU A 29 -13.06 1.07 10.97
CA LEU A 29 -12.02 0.69 10.04
C LEU A 29 -12.38 -0.61 9.34
N TRP A 30 -11.97 -0.77 8.09
CA TRP A 30 -12.13 -2.03 7.37
C TRP A 30 -11.09 -3.05 7.83
N GLN A 31 -11.54 -4.27 8.12
CA GLN A 31 -10.69 -5.42 8.43
C GLN A 31 -11.16 -6.64 7.65
N PRO A 32 -10.27 -7.59 7.30
CA PRO A 32 -10.70 -8.80 6.61
C PRO A 32 -11.65 -9.59 7.51
N GLY A 33 -12.77 -10.07 6.96
CA GLY A 33 -13.75 -10.86 7.71
C GLY A 33 -13.20 -12.20 8.20
N ARG A 34 -12.06 -12.64 7.65
CA ARG A 34 -11.26 -13.74 8.19
C ARG A 34 -9.79 -13.48 7.90
N TRP A 35 -8.92 -13.84 8.84
CA TRP A 35 -7.48 -13.80 8.61
C TRP A 35 -7.05 -14.99 7.72
N PRO A 36 -6.42 -14.72 6.57
CA PRO A 36 -5.95 -15.79 5.69
C PRO A 36 -4.79 -16.54 6.33
N ARG A 37 -4.72 -17.85 6.10
CA ARG A 37 -3.51 -18.62 6.39
C ARG A 37 -2.54 -18.46 5.23
N LEU A 38 -1.32 -18.06 5.54
CA LEU A 38 -0.24 -17.96 4.56
C LEU A 38 0.27 -19.36 4.20
N ASP A 39 0.42 -19.62 2.91
CA ASP A 39 0.93 -20.88 2.39
C ASP A 39 2.47 -20.92 2.36
N GLU A 40 3.03 -22.03 1.88
CA GLU A 40 4.48 -22.21 1.80
C GLU A 40 5.15 -21.18 0.87
N ALA A 41 4.47 -20.74 -0.19
CA ALA A 41 5.01 -19.73 -1.10
C ALA A 41 5.31 -18.40 -0.39
N ALA A 42 4.48 -18.00 0.58
CA ALA A 42 4.72 -16.84 1.42
C ALA A 42 5.94 -17.00 2.36
N ARG A 43 6.40 -18.24 2.59
CA ARG A 43 7.50 -18.58 3.51
C ARG A 43 8.78 -19.04 2.80
N ALA A 44 8.70 -19.38 1.51
CA ALA A 44 9.80 -19.98 0.74
C ALA A 44 11.08 -19.12 0.79
N PRO A 45 12.25 -19.65 1.19
CA PRO A 45 13.47 -18.85 1.19
C PRO A 45 13.84 -18.37 -0.22
N GLY A 46 14.60 -17.28 -0.31
CA GLY A 46 15.15 -16.79 -1.59
C GLY A 46 14.18 -16.03 -2.51
N ALA A 47 12.92 -15.86 -2.13
CA ALA A 47 12.02 -14.97 -2.86
C ALA A 47 12.45 -13.51 -2.71
N GLY A 48 12.53 -12.76 -3.82
CA GLY A 48 12.72 -11.31 -3.78
C GLY A 48 11.53 -10.59 -3.12
N TYR A 49 11.75 -9.34 -2.69
CA TYR A 49 10.77 -8.58 -1.90
C TYR A 49 9.40 -8.48 -2.57
N ALA A 50 9.33 -8.15 -3.86
CA ALA A 50 8.06 -8.05 -4.60
C ALA A 50 7.29 -9.37 -4.65
N ALA A 51 7.99 -10.48 -4.93
CA ALA A 51 7.37 -11.82 -4.95
C ALA A 51 6.86 -12.23 -3.56
N ARG A 52 7.63 -11.91 -2.50
CA ARG A 52 7.21 -12.11 -1.11
C ARG A 52 5.97 -11.27 -0.78
N ALA A 53 6.00 -9.98 -1.11
CA ALA A 53 4.88 -9.06 -0.88
C ALA A 53 3.62 -9.57 -1.58
N PHE A 54 3.72 -10.01 -2.84
CA PHE A 54 2.60 -10.62 -3.56
C PHE A 54 2.07 -11.86 -2.83
N ALA A 55 2.94 -12.81 -2.47
CA ALA A 55 2.51 -14.05 -1.81
C ALA A 55 1.81 -13.81 -0.46
N VAL A 56 2.28 -12.81 0.31
CA VAL A 56 1.68 -12.44 1.60
C VAL A 56 0.34 -11.70 1.42
N THR A 57 0.23 -10.83 0.42
CA THR A 57 -0.92 -9.92 0.25
C THR A 57 -2.00 -10.46 -0.67
N ARG A 58 -1.70 -11.39 -1.60
CA ARG A 58 -2.68 -11.95 -2.54
C ARG A 58 -3.98 -12.46 -1.88
N PRO A 59 -3.97 -13.10 -0.68
CA PRO A 59 -5.22 -13.59 -0.10
C PRO A 59 -6.13 -12.46 0.40
N PHE A 60 -5.56 -11.28 0.67
CA PHE A 60 -6.28 -10.10 1.14
C PHE A 60 -6.98 -9.37 -0.02
N VAL A 61 -6.42 -9.42 -1.22
CA VAL A 61 -6.98 -8.76 -2.42
C VAL A 61 -7.84 -9.70 -3.28
N ALA A 62 -7.77 -11.02 -3.03
CA ALA A 62 -8.46 -12.05 -3.81
C ALA A 62 -9.95 -11.73 -4.05
N GLY A 63 -10.36 -11.74 -5.32
CA GLY A 63 -11.74 -11.47 -5.76
C GLY A 63 -12.14 -9.99 -5.73
N GLY A 64 -11.22 -9.08 -5.43
CA GLY A 64 -11.41 -7.63 -5.61
C GLY A 64 -10.32 -6.97 -6.48
N LEU A 65 -9.36 -7.75 -6.97
CA LEU A 65 -8.29 -7.33 -7.88
C LEU A 65 -7.77 -8.56 -8.63
N GLU A 66 -7.44 -8.40 -9.91
CA GLU A 66 -6.81 -9.47 -10.70
C GLU A 66 -5.39 -9.76 -10.18
N GLU A 67 -5.01 -11.04 -10.09
CA GLU A 67 -3.74 -11.44 -9.49
C GLU A 67 -2.54 -11.00 -10.33
N GLU A 68 -2.67 -11.06 -11.66
CA GLU A 68 -1.64 -10.64 -12.61
C GLU A 68 -1.35 -9.13 -12.47
N ASP A 69 -2.40 -8.31 -12.40
CA ASP A 69 -2.26 -6.86 -12.20
C ASP A 69 -1.58 -6.55 -10.86
N TRP A 70 -2.00 -7.24 -9.79
CA TRP A 70 -1.39 -7.04 -8.47
C TRP A 70 0.09 -7.42 -8.45
N ARG A 71 0.43 -8.54 -9.08
CA ARG A 71 1.82 -9.02 -9.17
C ARG A 71 2.68 -8.05 -9.98
N ALA A 72 2.20 -7.58 -11.12
CA ALA A 72 2.91 -6.64 -11.98
C ALA A 72 3.12 -5.31 -11.27
N LEU A 73 2.09 -4.78 -10.61
CA LEU A 73 2.14 -3.54 -9.85
C LEU A 73 3.21 -3.61 -8.75
N LEU A 74 3.22 -4.67 -7.94
CA LEU A 74 4.22 -4.82 -6.89
C LEU A 74 5.65 -4.95 -7.43
N ALA A 75 5.82 -5.64 -8.55
CA ALA A 75 7.13 -5.75 -9.20
C ALA A 75 7.65 -4.39 -9.67
N ASP A 76 6.80 -3.59 -10.31
CA ASP A 76 7.13 -2.23 -10.77
C ASP A 76 7.46 -1.29 -9.60
N VAL A 77 6.57 -1.23 -8.59
CA VAL A 77 6.71 -0.35 -7.42
C VAL A 77 8.02 -0.62 -6.68
N TYR A 78 8.32 -1.89 -6.39
CA TYR A 78 9.50 -2.23 -5.60
C TYR A 78 10.80 -2.24 -6.42
N ALA A 79 10.74 -2.29 -7.75
CA ALA A 79 11.90 -2.06 -8.60
C ALA A 79 12.40 -0.60 -8.53
N GLY A 80 11.51 0.35 -8.18
CA GLY A 80 11.87 1.76 -7.98
C GLY A 80 12.64 2.07 -6.69
N PHE A 81 12.83 1.09 -5.81
CA PHE A 81 13.60 1.27 -4.57
C PHE A 81 15.10 1.23 -4.84
N ARG A 82 15.86 2.07 -4.13
CA ARG A 82 17.31 2.23 -4.33
C ARG A 82 18.15 1.07 -3.83
N HIS A 83 17.57 0.16 -3.05
CA HIS A 83 18.23 -1.03 -2.54
C HIS A 83 17.54 -2.29 -3.09
N PRO A 84 18.28 -3.26 -3.66
CA PRO A 84 17.67 -4.44 -4.30
C PRO A 84 16.87 -5.33 -3.35
N ALA A 85 17.22 -5.33 -2.06
CA ALA A 85 16.44 -6.01 -1.03
C ALA A 85 15.19 -5.25 -0.57
N VAL A 86 15.00 -3.99 -1.00
CA VAL A 86 13.94 -3.03 -0.61
C VAL A 86 14.01 -2.61 0.86
N ALA A 87 14.02 -3.58 1.77
CA ALA A 87 14.12 -3.42 3.22
C ALA A 87 15.25 -4.31 3.79
N PRO A 88 16.54 -3.94 3.59
CA PRO A 88 17.65 -4.75 4.09
C PRO A 88 17.72 -4.78 5.62
N LEU A 89 18.28 -5.86 6.15
CA LEU A 89 18.65 -6.00 7.55
C LEU A 89 20.14 -5.70 7.71
N VAL A 90 20.48 -4.76 8.59
CA VAL A 90 21.84 -4.41 8.97
C VAL A 90 22.08 -4.87 10.41
N GLN A 91 23.08 -5.71 10.63
CA GLN A 91 23.45 -6.13 11.98
C GLN A 91 24.22 -5.01 12.68
N LEU A 92 23.79 -4.63 13.87
CA LEU A 92 24.43 -3.62 14.71
C LEU A 92 25.19 -4.24 15.89
N ASP A 93 24.76 -5.42 16.37
CA ASP A 93 25.40 -6.18 17.44
C ASP A 93 25.01 -7.68 17.34
N ALA A 94 25.50 -8.53 18.24
CA ALA A 94 25.30 -9.98 18.27
C ALA A 94 23.83 -10.41 18.09
N ASN A 95 22.88 -9.65 18.66
CA ASN A 95 21.44 -9.89 18.51
C ASN A 95 20.67 -8.58 18.29
N LEU A 96 21.29 -7.57 17.68
CA LEU A 96 20.65 -6.30 17.35
C LEU A 96 20.73 -6.09 15.84
N TRP A 97 19.56 -5.92 15.22
CA TRP A 97 19.42 -5.71 13.79
C TRP A 97 18.55 -4.50 13.53
N LEU A 98 18.95 -3.70 12.54
CA LEU A 98 18.18 -2.60 11.99
C LEU A 98 17.56 -3.05 10.68
N MET A 99 16.24 -2.90 10.55
CA MET A 99 15.57 -3.02 9.26
C MET A 99 15.47 -1.63 8.62
N GLU A 100 16.21 -1.41 7.55
CA GLU A 100 16.24 -0.13 6.87
C GLU A 100 15.02 0.02 5.96
N LEU A 101 14.07 0.85 6.35
CA LEU A 101 12.83 1.08 5.60
C LEU A 101 12.85 2.39 4.79
N PHE A 102 14.03 2.96 4.54
CA PHE A 102 14.19 4.31 3.98
C PHE A 102 14.83 4.31 2.58
N HIS A 103 14.79 3.18 1.87
CA HIS A 103 15.35 3.08 0.51
C HIS A 103 14.36 3.45 -0.60
N GLY A 104 13.15 3.87 -0.24
CA GLY A 104 12.14 4.38 -1.16
C GLY A 104 12.36 5.84 -1.56
N PRO A 105 11.61 6.36 -2.54
CA PRO A 105 11.85 7.67 -3.16
C PRO A 105 11.95 8.83 -2.16
N THR A 106 11.25 8.76 -1.02
CA THR A 106 11.18 9.85 -0.04
C THR A 106 12.01 9.61 1.22
N PHE A 107 12.82 8.55 1.23
CA PHE A 107 13.70 8.19 2.34
C PHE A 107 12.96 7.90 3.66
N ALA A 108 11.70 7.47 3.56
CA ALA A 108 10.86 7.17 4.72
C ALA A 108 10.07 5.86 4.52
N PHE A 109 9.77 5.18 5.64
CA PHE A 109 9.07 3.89 5.63
C PHE A 109 7.66 3.94 5.00
N LYS A 110 7.07 5.13 4.89
CA LYS A 110 5.76 5.33 4.25
C LYS A 110 5.78 4.93 2.78
N ASP A 111 6.95 4.98 2.13
CA ASP A 111 7.11 4.58 0.74
C ASP A 111 6.69 3.12 0.49
N LEU A 112 6.91 2.21 1.45
CA LEU A 112 6.58 0.79 1.27
C LEU A 112 5.10 0.58 0.98
N ALA A 113 4.23 1.36 1.63
CA ALA A 113 2.79 1.27 1.45
C ALA A 113 2.29 2.26 0.39
N MET A 114 2.72 3.52 0.47
CA MET A 114 2.15 4.60 -0.35
C MET A 114 2.41 4.40 -1.84
N GLN A 115 3.61 3.93 -2.22
CA GLN A 115 3.93 3.70 -3.64
C GLN A 115 3.01 2.63 -4.26
N ALA A 116 2.71 1.56 -3.52
CA ALA A 116 1.74 0.55 -3.97
C ALA A 116 0.29 1.08 -3.95
N LEU A 117 -0.06 1.85 -2.93
CA LEU A 117 -1.40 2.42 -2.76
C LEU A 117 -1.76 3.39 -3.89
N GLY A 118 -0.86 4.28 -4.27
CA GLY A 118 -1.09 5.23 -5.37
C GLY A 118 -1.38 4.51 -6.69
N ARG A 119 -0.58 3.50 -7.03
CA ARG A 119 -0.79 2.65 -8.22
C ARG A 119 -2.10 1.86 -8.15
N LEU A 120 -2.48 1.37 -6.97
CA LEU A 120 -3.76 0.67 -6.77
C LEU A 120 -4.96 1.58 -7.01
N PHE A 121 -4.92 2.82 -6.50
CA PHE A 121 -5.95 3.81 -6.81
C PHE A 121 -6.06 4.04 -8.31
N ASP A 122 -4.95 4.29 -9.00
CA ASP A 122 -4.99 4.57 -10.44
C ASP A 122 -5.51 3.38 -11.25
N LEU A 123 -5.10 2.15 -10.92
CA LEU A 123 -5.59 0.93 -11.55
C LEU A 123 -7.12 0.77 -11.39
N VAL A 124 -7.63 0.91 -10.16
CA VAL A 124 -9.06 0.71 -9.89
C VAL A 124 -9.90 1.86 -10.46
N LEU A 125 -9.41 3.10 -10.39
CA LEU A 125 -10.12 4.27 -10.93
C LEU A 125 -10.18 4.23 -12.47
N LYS A 126 -9.09 3.83 -13.14
CA LYS A 126 -9.09 3.62 -14.59
C LYS A 126 -10.10 2.58 -15.03
N ALA A 127 -10.17 1.45 -14.32
CA ALA A 127 -11.15 0.40 -14.61
C ALA A 127 -12.61 0.87 -14.44
N ARG A 128 -12.85 1.87 -13.58
CA ARG A 128 -14.17 2.47 -13.33
C ARG A 128 -14.47 3.69 -14.22
N GLY A 129 -13.48 4.23 -14.93
CA GLY A 129 -13.62 5.52 -15.62
C GLY A 129 -13.82 6.70 -14.67
N GLU A 130 -13.30 6.60 -13.45
CA GLU A 130 -13.46 7.58 -12.38
C GLU A 130 -12.17 8.37 -12.13
N ARG A 131 -12.29 9.48 -11.41
CA ARG A 131 -11.15 10.30 -10.93
C ARG A 131 -11.40 10.73 -9.49
N ILE A 132 -10.32 10.96 -8.74
CA ILE A 132 -10.42 11.49 -7.38
C ILE A 132 -9.50 12.69 -7.17
N THR A 133 -9.88 13.55 -6.22
CA THR A 133 -8.98 14.55 -5.64
C THR A 133 -8.69 14.18 -4.20
N ILE A 134 -7.44 13.88 -3.89
CA ILE A 134 -6.96 13.63 -2.53
C ILE A 134 -6.62 14.99 -1.90
N ILE A 135 -7.22 15.29 -0.75
CA ILE A 135 -6.93 16.49 0.02
C ILE A 135 -6.33 16.06 1.35
N GLY A 136 -5.12 16.54 1.65
CA GLY A 136 -4.38 16.19 2.86
C GLY A 136 -3.72 17.39 3.52
N ALA A 137 -3.32 17.21 4.77
CA ALA A 137 -2.43 18.13 5.48
C ALA A 137 -1.22 17.35 6.01
N THR A 138 -0.05 17.97 6.01
CA THR A 138 1.22 17.36 6.44
C THR A 138 2.05 18.33 7.27
N SER A 139 2.89 17.78 8.14
CA SER A 139 3.98 18.50 8.81
C SER A 139 5.37 18.08 8.29
N GLY A 140 5.44 17.25 7.24
CA GLY A 140 6.70 16.77 6.68
C GLY A 140 6.55 15.52 5.80
N ASP A 141 7.20 14.44 6.20
CA ASP A 141 7.47 13.22 5.43
C ASP A 141 6.25 12.55 4.78
N THR A 142 5.11 12.49 5.49
CA THR A 142 3.85 11.91 4.96
C THR A 142 3.40 12.60 3.67
N GLY A 143 3.58 13.91 3.60
CA GLY A 143 3.22 14.70 2.43
C GLY A 143 4.09 14.38 1.22
N ALA A 144 5.41 14.27 1.42
CA ALA A 144 6.34 13.89 0.36
C ALA A 144 6.02 12.49 -0.18
N ALA A 145 5.79 11.52 0.70
CA ALA A 145 5.46 10.16 0.30
C ALA A 145 4.14 10.09 -0.49
N ALA A 146 3.12 10.85 -0.09
CA ALA A 146 1.85 10.94 -0.81
C ALA A 146 2.01 11.62 -2.18
N VAL A 147 2.78 12.71 -2.26
CA VAL A 147 3.09 13.41 -3.52
C VAL A 147 3.79 12.47 -4.50
N GLU A 148 4.83 11.75 -4.05
CA GLU A 148 5.53 10.83 -4.94
C GLU A 148 4.67 9.65 -5.36
N ALA A 149 3.87 9.10 -4.46
CA ALA A 149 3.01 7.96 -4.75
C ALA A 149 2.00 8.20 -5.87
N VAL A 150 1.54 9.45 -6.04
CA VAL A 150 0.52 9.81 -7.04
C VAL A 150 1.06 10.69 -8.17
N ARG A 151 2.35 10.99 -8.17
CA ARG A 151 3.00 11.82 -9.20
C ARG A 151 2.78 11.22 -10.59
N GLY A 152 2.17 12.00 -11.47
CA GLY A 152 1.95 11.61 -12.87
C GLY A 152 0.87 10.54 -13.06
N LEU A 153 0.11 10.19 -12.01
CA LEU A 153 -1.05 9.31 -12.16
C LEU A 153 -2.21 10.10 -12.76
N GLU A 154 -2.80 9.56 -13.82
CA GLU A 154 -3.77 10.30 -14.61
C GLU A 154 -5.05 10.52 -13.81
N THR A 155 -5.52 9.54 -13.03
CA THR A 155 -6.84 9.58 -12.37
C THR A 155 -6.87 10.30 -11.03
N ILE A 156 -5.74 10.85 -10.57
CA ILE A 156 -5.60 11.40 -9.22
C ILE A 156 -5.07 12.83 -9.27
N ASP A 157 -5.79 13.74 -8.64
CA ASP A 157 -5.33 15.08 -8.29
C ASP A 157 -4.98 15.12 -6.80
N LEU A 158 -3.89 15.79 -6.40
CA LEU A 158 -3.47 15.89 -4.99
C LEU A 158 -3.34 17.35 -4.55
N VAL A 159 -4.03 17.68 -3.45
CA VAL A 159 -3.89 18.96 -2.75
C VAL A 159 -3.32 18.69 -1.37
N MET A 160 -2.07 19.10 -1.14
CA MET A 160 -1.38 18.92 0.14
C MET A 160 -1.15 20.26 0.83
N LEU A 161 -1.78 20.45 1.99
CA LEU A 161 -1.61 21.62 2.84
C LEU A 161 -0.44 21.40 3.81
N TYR A 162 0.40 22.41 3.99
CA TYR A 162 1.49 22.38 4.97
C TYR A 162 1.60 23.74 5.67
N PRO A 163 2.08 23.79 6.92
CA PRO A 163 2.22 25.04 7.64
C PRO A 163 3.37 25.86 7.06
N HIS A 164 3.07 27.06 6.55
CA HIS A 164 4.10 27.98 6.05
C HIS A 164 5.04 28.44 7.18
N GLY A 165 6.35 28.29 6.97
CA GLY A 165 7.38 28.76 7.90
C GLY A 165 7.55 27.90 9.16
N ARG A 166 7.07 26.66 9.16
CA ARG A 166 7.36 25.64 10.18
C ARG A 166 8.02 24.43 9.58
#